data_AF-A0A5J4P819-F1
#
_entry.id   AF-A0A5J4P819-F1
#
_cell.length_a   1.000
_cell.length_b   1.000
_cell.length_c   1.000
_cell.angle_alpha   90.00
_cell.angle_beta   90.00
_cell.angle_gamma   90.00
#
_symmetry.space_group_name_H-M   'P 1'
#
loop_
_entity.id
_entity.type
_entity.pdbx_description
1 polymer ?
#
loop_
_entity_poly.entity_id
_entity_poly.type
_entity_poly.pdbx_seq_one_letter_code
_entity_poly.pdbx_strand_id
1 'polypeptide(L)'
;MAKNPFIPLFNPTQHKSLSAHVRPFSKRDIIQFYTQIAGNFIEIKGFWGSQFYPFPKVIARFLSNIFPSSSFSIFFLIKKCKGGDNIHKCFLDWPKTAKLETNYFIGTKP
;
A
#
# COMPACT_ATOMS: atom_id res chain seq x y z
N MET A 1 -35.21 23.32 16.62
CA MET A 1 -34.77 22.53 15.44
C MET A 1 -33.54 23.20 14.83
N ALA A 2 -32.34 22.69 15.09
CA ALA A 2 -31.14 23.04 14.33
C ALA A 2 -30.49 21.72 13.93
N LYS A 3 -30.52 21.41 12.63
CA LYS A 3 -29.90 20.22 12.06
C LYS A 3 -28.39 20.44 12.11
N ASN A 4 -27.68 19.69 12.95
CA ASN A 4 -26.22 19.63 12.91
C ASN A 4 -25.79 19.24 11.49
N PRO A 5 -24.92 20.00 10.82
CA PRO A 5 -24.34 19.55 9.55
C PRO A 5 -23.49 18.32 9.85
N PHE A 6 -23.89 17.17 9.31
CA PHE A 6 -23.14 15.93 9.39
C PHE A 6 -21.88 16.10 8.55
N ILE A 7 -20.81 16.63 9.15
CA ILE A 7 -19.48 16.64 8.55
C ILE A 7 -18.95 15.21 8.74
N PRO A 8 -18.80 14.41 7.66
CA PRO A 8 -18.22 13.09 7.81
C PRO A 8 -16.79 13.25 8.33
N LEU A 9 -16.51 12.66 9.49
CA LEU A 9 -15.21 12.71 10.16
C LEU A 9 -14.07 12.10 9.30
N PHE A 10 -14.43 11.35 8.26
CA PHE A 10 -13.52 10.67 7.36
C PHE A 10 -13.98 10.83 5.91
N ASN A 11 -13.10 11.34 5.06
CA ASN A 11 -13.26 11.22 3.62
C ASN A 11 -13.05 9.74 3.25
N PRO A 12 -13.99 9.07 2.57
CA PRO A 12 -13.77 7.70 2.11
C PRO A 12 -12.59 7.71 1.14
N THR A 13 -11.50 7.03 1.51
CA THR A 13 -10.33 6.95 0.65
C THR A 13 -10.70 6.18 -0.61
N GLN A 14 -10.70 6.86 -1.77
CA GLN A 14 -10.87 6.20 -3.08
C GLN A 14 -9.71 5.21 -3.40
N HIS A 15 -8.70 5.20 -2.54
CA HIS A 15 -7.57 4.29 -2.52
C HIS A 15 -7.92 2.97 -1.80
N LYS A 16 -8.35 1.96 -2.56
CA LYS A 16 -8.41 0.54 -2.13
C LYS A 16 -7.14 -0.21 -2.55
N SER A 17 -6.17 -0.35 -1.67
CA SER A 17 -4.83 -0.89 -2.03
C SER A 17 -4.81 -2.37 -2.46
N LEU A 18 -5.93 -3.08 -2.29
CA LEU A 18 -6.12 -4.50 -2.61
C LEU A 18 -7.07 -4.71 -3.80
N SER A 19 -7.22 -3.74 -4.70
CA SER A 19 -8.08 -3.83 -5.89
C SER A 19 -7.25 -3.56 -7.14
N ALA A 20 -7.73 -3.98 -8.33
CA ALA A 20 -6.97 -4.03 -9.58
C ALA A 20 -6.47 -2.67 -10.13
N HIS A 21 -6.74 -1.56 -9.45
CA HIS A 21 -6.38 -0.23 -9.91
C HIS A 21 -4.96 0.15 -9.47
N VAL A 22 -4.15 0.71 -10.39
CA VAL A 22 -2.81 1.26 -10.06
C VAL A 22 -3.01 2.41 -9.08
N ARG A 23 -2.56 2.24 -7.83
CA ARG A 23 -2.79 3.21 -6.75
C ARG A 23 -1.47 3.73 -6.17
N PRO A 24 -1.44 5.01 -5.73
CA PRO A 24 -0.38 5.47 -4.85
C PRO A 24 -0.50 4.69 -3.55
N PHE A 25 0.62 4.08 -3.17
CA PHE A 25 0.70 3.28 -1.96
C PHE A 25 1.07 4.17 -0.78
N SER A 26 0.24 4.23 0.26
CA SER A 26 0.69 4.74 1.55
C SER A 26 1.51 3.67 2.28
N LYS A 27 2.21 4.09 3.34
CA LYS A 27 2.91 3.14 4.22
C LYS A 27 2.01 2.07 4.81
N ARG A 28 0.81 2.46 5.26
CA ARG A 28 -0.16 1.52 5.85
C ARG A 28 -0.62 0.50 4.83
N ASP A 29 -0.85 0.97 3.60
CA ASP A 29 -1.27 0.12 2.49
C ASP A 29 -0.23 -0.92 2.10
N ILE A 30 1.04 -0.52 2.01
CA ILE A 30 2.14 -1.45 1.71
C ILE A 30 2.30 -2.49 2.80
N ILE A 31 2.22 -2.08 4.07
CA ILE A 31 2.31 -3.02 5.19
C ILE A 31 1.14 -4.00 5.12
N GLN A 32 -0.10 -3.52 4.97
CA GLN A 32 -1.28 -4.39 4.87
C GLN A 32 -1.20 -5.34 3.66
N PHE A 33 -0.77 -4.84 2.50
CA PHE A 33 -0.58 -5.64 1.29
C PHE A 33 0.38 -6.79 1.53
N TYR A 34 1.58 -6.51 2.06
CA TYR A 34 2.56 -7.56 2.33
C TYR A 34 2.13 -8.49 3.47
N THR A 35 1.49 -7.99 4.52
CA THR A 35 0.96 -8.85 5.59
C THR A 35 -0.13 -9.80 5.06
N GLN A 36 -1.02 -9.34 4.18
CA GLN A 36 -2.11 -10.17 3.67
C GLN A 36 -1.68 -11.14 2.57
N ILE A 37 -0.76 -10.74 1.70
CA ILE A 37 -0.33 -11.57 0.55
C ILE A 37 0.87 -12.43 0.92
N ALA A 38 1.87 -11.84 1.59
CA ALA A 38 3.14 -12.50 1.87
C ALA A 38 3.20 -13.12 3.27
N GLY A 39 2.35 -12.69 4.21
CA GLY A 39 2.44 -13.11 5.61
C GLY A 39 3.86 -12.90 6.16
N ASN A 40 4.45 -13.95 6.72
CA ASN A 40 5.81 -13.92 7.29
C ASN A 40 6.95 -14.08 6.25
N PHE A 41 6.64 -14.09 4.96
CA PHE A 41 7.62 -14.29 3.89
C PHE A 41 8.53 -13.07 3.67
N ILE A 42 7.99 -11.89 3.98
CA ILE A 42 8.65 -10.61 3.75
C ILE A 42 8.77 -9.85 5.06
N GLU A 43 9.93 -9.24 5.27
CA GLU A 43 10.20 -8.34 6.38
C GLU A 43 10.53 -6.95 5.83
N ILE A 44 9.85 -5.93 6.34
CA ILE A 44 10.15 -4.53 6.01
C ILE A 44 11.28 -4.07 6.94
N LYS A 45 12.49 -3.94 6.40
CA LYS A 45 13.71 -3.55 7.13
C LYS A 45 13.87 -2.05 7.30
N GLY A 46 13.23 -1.26 6.45
CA GLY A 46 13.37 0.18 6.53
C GLY A 46 12.34 0.93 5.69
N PHE A 47 12.17 2.20 6.05
CA PHE A 47 11.20 3.10 5.45
C PHE A 47 11.76 4.52 5.45
N TRP A 48 11.80 5.16 4.28
CA TRP A 48 12.32 6.51 4.10
C TRP A 48 11.45 7.33 3.16
N GLY A 49 11.49 8.64 3.32
CA GLY A 49 10.86 9.59 2.42
C GLY A 49 11.91 10.39 1.67
N SER A 50 11.58 10.81 0.46
CA SER A 50 12.36 11.77 -0.31
C SER A 50 11.44 12.82 -0.91
N GLN A 51 11.97 14.03 -0.98
CA GLN A 51 11.29 15.23 -1.47
C GLN A 51 10.09 15.63 -0.60
N PHE A 52 9.93 16.94 -0.43
CA PHE A 52 8.84 17.52 0.35
C PHE A 52 8.41 18.81 -0.34
N TYR A 53 7.54 18.68 -1.35
CA TYR A 53 7.03 19.83 -2.09
C TYR A 53 6.14 20.69 -1.18
N PRO A 54 6.17 22.03 -1.26
CA PRO A 54 6.93 22.89 -2.20
C PRO A 54 8.31 23.35 -1.70
N PHE A 55 8.88 22.72 -0.68
CA PHE A 55 10.06 23.25 0.01
C PHE A 55 11.37 23.09 -0.79
N PRO A 56 12.36 24.00 -0.59
CA PRO A 56 13.69 23.88 -1.20
C PRO A 56 14.46 22.68 -0.63
N LYS A 57 15.44 22.18 -1.38
CA LYS A 57 16.16 20.92 -1.14
C LYS A 57 16.60 20.67 0.32
N VAL A 58 17.14 21.69 0.99
CA VAL A 58 17.65 21.57 2.37
C VAL A 58 16.50 21.28 3.34
N ILE A 59 15.45 22.09 3.26
CA ILE A 59 14.24 21.95 4.10
C ILE A 59 13.51 20.67 3.72
N ALA A 60 13.35 20.40 2.43
CA ALA A 60 12.70 19.20 1.94
C ALA A 60 13.37 17.92 2.44
N ARG A 61 14.71 17.87 2.46
CA ARG A 61 15.46 16.70 2.97
C ARG A 61 15.30 16.52 4.47
N PHE A 62 15.28 17.62 5.22
CA PHE A 62 15.03 17.57 6.66
C PHE A 62 13.62 17.07 6.96
N LEU A 63 12.61 17.67 6.31
CA LEU A 63 11.21 17.30 6.47
C LEU A 63 10.93 15.86 6.02
N SER A 64 11.54 15.40 4.91
CA SER A 64 11.33 14.04 4.42
C SER A 64 11.93 12.96 5.33
N ASN A 65 12.98 13.29 6.08
CA ASN A 65 13.56 12.38 7.07
C ASN A 65 12.70 12.30 8.35
N ILE A 66 12.10 13.42 8.79
CA ILE A 66 11.25 13.46 9.99
C ILE A 66 9.84 12.93 9.71
N PHE A 67 9.29 13.29 8.56
CA PHE A 67 7.94 12.93 8.12
C PHE A 67 7.98 12.12 6.82
N PRO A 68 8.59 10.93 6.83
CA PRO A 68 8.74 10.11 5.62
C PRO A 68 7.39 9.69 5.03
N SER A 69 6.34 9.53 5.84
CA SER A 69 4.98 9.22 5.36
C SER A 69 4.29 10.37 4.60
N SER A 70 4.74 11.60 4.82
CA SER A 70 4.19 12.81 4.18
C SER A 70 5.09 13.32 3.04
N SER A 71 6.16 12.58 2.74
CA SER A 71 7.05 12.90 1.63
C SER A 71 6.36 12.63 0.31
N PHE A 72 6.75 13.38 -0.72
CA PHE A 72 6.21 13.19 -2.07
C PHE A 72 6.53 11.79 -2.61
N SER A 73 7.69 11.26 -2.26
CA SER A 73 8.10 9.91 -2.61
C SER A 73 8.49 9.15 -1.35
N ILE A 74 8.13 7.87 -1.30
CA ILE A 74 8.42 6.98 -0.18
C ILE A 74 9.12 5.72 -0.66
N PHE A 75 10.02 5.19 0.15
CA PHE A 75 10.87 4.05 -0.16
C PHE A 75 10.80 3.02 0.95
N PHE A 76 10.75 1.75 0.55
CA PHE A 76 10.75 0.60 1.46
C PHE A 76 11.96 -0.26 1.18
N LEU A 77 12.70 -0.62 2.22
CA LEU A 77 13.67 -1.70 2.13
C LEU A 77 12.99 -2.99 2.58
N ILE A 78 12.84 -3.90 1.64
CA ILE A 78 12.08 -5.13 1.83
C ILE A 78 13.06 -6.30 1.73
N LYS A 79 13.12 -7.12 2.78
CA LYS A 79 13.96 -8.32 2.83
C LYS A 79 13.08 -9.55 2.70
N LYS A 80 13.49 -10.47 1.82
CA LYS A 80 12.91 -11.81 1.72
C LYS A 80 13.43 -12.68 2.87
N CYS A 81 12.54 -13.31 3.63
CA CYS A 81 12.88 -14.23 4.71
C CYS A 81 13.10 -15.66 4.19
N LYS A 82 14.04 -16.41 4.78
CA LYS A 82 14.52 -17.72 4.32
C LYS A 82 13.52 -18.88 4.47
N GLY A 83 12.39 -18.72 5.14
CA GLY A 83 11.39 -19.79 5.37
C GLY A 83 10.38 -20.01 4.23
N GLY A 84 10.75 -19.67 2.99
CA GLY A 84 9.81 -19.40 1.91
C GLY A 84 9.80 -20.41 0.76
N ASP A 85 9.76 -21.71 1.05
CA ASP A 85 9.61 -22.75 0.00
C ASP A 85 8.19 -22.73 -0.64
N ASN A 86 7.29 -21.86 -0.17
CA ASN A 86 5.90 -21.75 -0.62
C ASN A 86 5.57 -20.39 -1.28
N ILE A 87 6.52 -19.75 -1.97
CA ILE A 87 6.27 -18.54 -2.80
C ILE A 87 5.05 -18.68 -3.71
N HIS A 88 4.90 -19.88 -4.29
CA HIS A 88 3.76 -20.21 -5.13
C HIS A 88 2.42 -20.07 -4.40
N LYS A 89 2.33 -20.50 -3.14
CA LYS A 89 1.09 -20.44 -2.35
C LYS A 89 0.74 -19.04 -1.86
N CYS A 90 1.74 -18.21 -1.56
CA CYS A 90 1.49 -16.88 -0.98
C CYS A 90 1.21 -15.82 -2.05
N PHE A 91 2.08 -15.65 -3.05
CA PHE A 91 1.91 -14.55 -4.02
C PHE A 91 1.14 -14.96 -5.28
N LEU A 92 1.34 -16.19 -5.78
CA LEU A 92 0.72 -16.63 -7.04
C LEU A 92 -0.68 -17.21 -6.84
N ASP A 93 -0.94 -17.88 -5.72
CA ASP A 93 -2.25 -18.46 -5.41
C ASP A 93 -3.19 -17.50 -4.65
N TRP A 94 -2.66 -16.45 -4.01
CA TRP A 94 -3.50 -15.46 -3.32
C TRP A 94 -4.49 -14.76 -4.26
N PRO A 95 -4.14 -14.30 -5.48
CA PRO A 95 -5.11 -13.69 -6.39
C PRO A 95 -6.27 -14.63 -6.75
N LYS A 96 -6.02 -15.95 -6.85
CA LYS A 96 -7.05 -16.96 -7.12
C LYS A 96 -8.03 -17.09 -5.94
N THR A 97 -7.53 -16.95 -4.72
CA THR A 97 -8.30 -17.09 -3.48
C THR A 97 -9.03 -15.80 -3.12
N ALA A 98 -8.39 -14.65 -3.34
CA ALA A 98 -8.90 -13.33 -3.01
C ALA A 98 -10.10 -12.89 -3.87
N LYS A 99 -10.36 -13.59 -5.00
CA LYS A 99 -11.47 -13.31 -5.93
C LYS A 99 -11.63 -11.82 -6.20
N LEU A 100 -10.52 -11.16 -6.50
CA LEU A 100 -10.49 -9.72 -6.69
C LEU A 100 -11.51 -9.32 -7.77
N GLU A 101 -12.29 -8.28 -7.49
CA GLU A 101 -13.19 -7.68 -8.48
C GLU A 101 -12.34 -7.21 -9.67
N THR A 102 -12.43 -7.95 -10.78
CA THR A 102 -11.88 -7.52 -12.06
C THR A 102 -13.04 -7.24 -12.99
N ASN A 103 -12.97 -6.16 -13.75
CA ASN A 103 -13.95 -5.87 -14.80
C ASN A 103 -13.81 -6.83 -16.01
N TYR A 104 -12.95 -7.84 -15.92
CA TYR A 104 -12.63 -8.74 -17.01
C TYR A 104 -13.36 -10.07 -16.83
N PHE A 105 -14.09 -10.47 -17.87
CA PHE A 105 -14.78 -11.75 -17.95
C PHE A 105 -13.75 -12.88 -18.02
N ILE A 106 -13.75 -13.78 -17.02
CA ILE A 106 -12.72 -14.83 -16.89
C ILE A 106 -12.93 -15.98 -17.89
N GLY A 107 -14.11 -16.07 -18.53
CA GLY A 107 -14.40 -17.05 -19.58
C GLY A 107 -14.29 -18.50 -19.11
N THR A 108 -15.41 -19.20 -18.97
CA THR A 108 -15.37 -20.66 -19.11
C THR A 108 -14.98 -20.95 -20.55
N LYS A 109 -13.81 -21.56 -20.76
CA LYS A 109 -13.48 -22.19 -22.05
C LYS A 109 -14.65 -23.12 -22.43
N PRO A 110 -15.14 -23.08 -23.67
CA PRO A 110 -16.06 -24.11 -24.17
C PRO A 110 -15.41 -25.49 -24.14
#